data_AF-R7UAU2-F1
#
_entry.id   AF-R7UAU2-F1
#
_cell.length_a   1.000
_cell.length_b   1.000
_cell.length_c   1.000
_cell.angle_alpha   90.00
_cell.angle_beta   90.00
_cell.angle_gamma   90.00
#
_symmetry.space_group_name_H-M   'P 1'
#
loop_
_entity.id
_entity.type
_entity.pdbx_description
1 polymer ?
#
loop_
_entity_poly.entity_id
_entity_poly.type
_entity_poly.pdbx_seq_one_letter_code
_entity_poly.pdbx_strand_id
1 'polypeptide(L)'
;MKQLKEKASGDKNDKSVKDLVNLLYETSLLSSGFSLEDPAVHAARIHRMIKLGLGIDEEDLPLPSEAASEEMPPLEGDDDDTSKMEEVD
;
A
#
# COMPACT_ATOMS: atom_id res chain seq x y z
N MET A 1 11.16 -5.82 -17.14
CA MET A 1 12.37 -5.85 -16.26
C MET A 1 13.65 -5.30 -16.89
N LYS A 2 13.82 -5.26 -18.22
CA LYS A 2 15.07 -4.75 -18.85
C LYS A 2 15.40 -3.30 -18.45
N GLN A 3 14.42 -2.40 -18.52
CA GLN A 3 14.60 -0.99 -18.14
C GLN A 3 14.86 -0.78 -16.65
N LEU A 4 14.20 -1.57 -15.79
CA LEU A 4 14.45 -1.54 -14.34
C LEU A 4 15.88 -1.97 -14.03
N LYS A 5 16.37 -3.01 -14.70
CA LYS A 5 17.76 -3.48 -14.58
C LYS A 5 18.76 -2.42 -15.02
N GLU A 6 18.51 -1.75 -16.14
CA GLU A 6 19.35 -0.65 -16.62
C GLU A 6 19.37 0.52 -15.61
N LYS A 7 18.20 0.96 -15.12
CA LYS A 7 18.11 2.02 -14.09
C LYS A 7 18.84 1.64 -12.79
N ALA A 8 18.63 0.44 -12.27
CA ALA A 8 19.31 -0.06 -11.07
C ALA A 8 20.83 -0.19 -11.26
N SER A 9 21.29 -0.44 -12.50
CA SER A 9 22.73 -0.53 -12.80
C SER A 9 23.37 0.85 -12.93
N GLY A 10 22.60 1.86 -13.35
CA GLY A 10 23.04 3.26 -13.42
C GLY A 10 23.17 3.91 -12.04
N ASP A 11 22.22 3.67 -11.14
CA ASP A 11 22.31 4.08 -9.74
C ASP A 11 21.67 3.02 -8.82
N LYS A 12 22.50 2.37 -8.02
CA LYS A 12 22.07 1.33 -7.06
C LYS A 12 21.35 1.92 -5.85
N ASN A 13 21.51 3.21 -5.58
CA ASN A 13 20.93 3.89 -4.44
C ASN A 13 19.70 4.71 -4.79
N ASP A 14 19.28 4.72 -6.06
CA ASP A 14 18.09 5.41 -6.52
C ASP A 14 16.87 4.96 -5.71
N LYS A 15 16.31 5.91 -4.94
CA LYS A 15 15.15 5.69 -4.10
C LYS A 15 13.93 5.27 -4.92
N SER A 16 13.75 5.84 -6.12
CA SER A 16 12.63 5.51 -7.00
C SER A 16 12.70 4.07 -7.50
N VAL A 17 13.91 3.56 -7.75
CA VAL A 17 14.15 2.16 -8.13
C VAL A 17 13.84 1.22 -6.98
N LYS A 18 14.29 1.54 -5.76
CA LYS A 18 13.99 0.75 -4.55
C LYS A 18 12.50 0.71 -4.26
N ASP A 19 11.83 1.86 -4.33
CA ASP A 19 10.39 1.96 -4.12
C ASP A 19 9.62 1.16 -5.19
N LEU A 20 10.07 1.18 -6.45
CA LEU A 20 9.46 0.40 -7.53
C LEU A 20 9.62 -1.11 -7.34
N VAL A 21 10.79 -1.58 -6.89
CA VAL A 21 11.01 -3.00 -6.58
C VAL A 21 10.10 -3.48 -5.45
N ASN A 22 9.98 -2.70 -4.37
CA ASN A 22 9.11 -3.04 -3.24
C ASN A 22 7.63 -3.06 -3.66
N LEU A 23 7.20 -2.10 -4.48
CA LEU A 23 5.84 -2.07 -5.01
C LEU A 23 5.53 -3.32 -5.86
N LEU A 24 6.46 -3.71 -6.74
CA LEU A 24 6.33 -4.92 -7.56
C LEU A 24 6.22 -6.19 -6.70
N TYR A 25 7.02 -6.28 -5.63
CA TYR A 25 7.00 -7.40 -4.70
C TYR A 25 5.65 -7.50 -3.97
N GLU A 26 5.21 -6.43 -3.33
CA GLU A 26 3.95 -6.39 -2.57
C GLU A 26 2.73 -6.60 -3.46
N THR A 27 2.73 -6.04 -4.68
CA THR A 27 1.66 -6.31 -5.67
C THR A 27 1.63 -7.78 -6.07
N SER A 28 2.81 -8.39 -6.26
CA SER A 28 2.92 -9.81 -6.57
C SER A 28 2.40 -10.66 -5.41
N LEU A 29 2.70 -10.27 -4.18
CA LEU A 29 2.23 -10.90 -2.93
C LEU A 29 0.70 -10.91 -2.89
N LEU A 30 0.08 -9.74 -3.09
CA LEU A 30 -1.38 -9.58 -3.13
C LEU A 30 -2.03 -10.40 -4.25
N SER A 31 -1.49 -10.33 -5.47
CA SER A 31 -2.02 -11.10 -6.61
C SER A 31 -1.85 -12.61 -6.48
N SER A 32 -0.89 -13.05 -5.66
CA SER A 32 -0.66 -14.46 -5.34
C SER A 32 -1.52 -14.96 -4.16
N GLY A 33 -2.39 -14.11 -3.61
CA GLY A 33 -3.29 -14.46 -2.50
C GLY A 33 -2.66 -14.35 -1.11
N PHE A 34 -1.47 -13.76 -0.99
CA PHE A 34 -0.85 -13.48 0.30
C PHE A 34 -1.28 -12.10 0.81
N SER A 35 -1.32 -11.96 2.14
CA SER A 35 -1.57 -10.66 2.79
C SER A 35 -0.30 -9.81 2.84
N LEU A 36 -0.48 -8.49 2.82
CA LEU A 36 0.61 -7.55 3.05
C LEU A 36 0.93 -7.47 4.55
N GLU A 37 2.20 -7.28 4.89
CA GLU A 37 2.64 -7.05 6.27
C GLU A 37 2.15 -5.68 6.77
N ASP A 38 2.28 -4.65 5.95
CA ASP A 38 1.80 -3.30 6.22
C ASP A 38 1.10 -2.69 4.97
N PRO A 39 -0.25 -2.75 4.92
CA PRO A 39 -1.03 -2.14 3.84
C PRO A 39 -0.89 -0.61 3.74
N ALA A 40 -0.64 0.08 4.86
CA ALA A 40 -0.54 1.54 4.88
C ALA A 40 0.75 2.01 4.19
N VAL A 41 1.87 1.30 4.44
CA VAL A 41 3.14 1.56 3.75
C VAL A 41 3.02 1.30 2.24
N HIS A 42 2.32 0.24 1.83
CA HIS A 42 2.05 -0.03 0.41
C HIS A 42 1.27 1.12 -0.25
N ALA A 43 0.18 1.57 0.39
CA ALA A 43 -0.64 2.67 -0.08
C ALA A 43 0.14 4.00 -0.16
N ALA A 44 0.94 4.31 0.87
CA ALA A 44 1.80 5.51 0.88
C ALA A 44 2.78 5.51 -0.30
N ARG A 45 3.33 4.34 -0.65
CA ARG A 45 4.23 4.19 -1.80
C ARG A 45 3.52 4.40 -3.14
N ILE A 46 2.29 3.90 -3.29
CA ILE A 46 1.46 4.15 -4.48
C ILE A 46 1.17 5.65 -4.62
N HIS A 47 0.75 6.30 -3.54
CA HIS A 47 0.46 7.74 -3.54
C HIS A 47 1.70 8.56 -3.93
N ARG A 48 2.89 8.22 -3.42
CA ARG A 48 4.14 8.86 -3.82
C ARG A 48 4.41 8.71 -5.33
N MET A 49 4.20 7.52 -5.89
CA MET A 49 4.37 7.31 -7.34
C MET A 49 3.37 8.11 -8.18
N ILE A 50 2.12 8.20 -7.76
CA ILE A 50 1.09 9.01 -8.44
C ILE A 50 1.49 10.49 -8.40
N LYS A 51 1.90 11.01 -7.23
CA LYS A 51 2.38 12.39 -7.09
C LYS A 51 3.54 12.68 -8.04
N LEU A 52 4.55 11.80 -8.09
CA LEU A 52 5.68 11.93 -9.02
C LEU A 52 5.23 11.89 -10.49
N GLY A 53 4.29 11.02 -10.84
CA GLY A 53 3.74 10.93 -12.20
C GLY A 53 2.93 12.15 -12.62
N LEU A 54 2.31 12.84 -11.65
CA LEU A 54 1.56 14.08 -11.85
C LEU A 54 2.42 15.35 -11.70
N GLY A 55 3.70 15.22 -11.29
CA GLY A 55 4.58 16.35 -11.04
C GLY A 55 4.20 17.19 -9.81
N ILE A 56 3.56 16.57 -8.81
CA ILE A 56 3.19 17.22 -7.54
C ILE A 56 4.34 17.02 -6.55
N ASP A 57 4.93 18.12 -6.07
CA ASP A 57 6.05 18.07 -5.13
C ASP A 57 5.65 17.56 -3.73
N GLU A 58 6.60 16.90 -3.06
CA GLU A 58 6.39 16.21 -1.77
C GLU A 58 6.09 17.16 -0.59
N GLU A 59 6.22 18.48 -0.77
CA GLU A 59 6.04 19.48 0.29
C GLU A 59 4.57 19.77 0.64
N ASP A 60 3.61 19.39 -0.22
CA ASP A 60 2.25 19.93 -0.07
C ASP A 60 1.40 19.20 0.98
N LEU A 61 1.76 17.99 1.40
CA LEU A 61 0.95 17.22 2.36
C LEU A 61 1.82 16.30 3.23
N PRO A 62 1.60 16.26 4.57
CA PRO A 62 2.30 15.34 5.45
C PRO A 62 2.13 13.92 4.94
N LEU A 63 3.21 13.15 4.97
CA LEU A 63 3.17 11.69 4.89
C LEU A 63 2.01 11.21 5.77
N PRO A 64 1.16 10.27 5.32
CA PRO A 64 0.16 9.70 6.21
C PRO A 64 0.90 9.06 7.37
N SER A 65 1.00 9.80 8.46
CA SER A 65 1.23 9.29 9.78
C SER A 65 0.11 8.28 10.05
N GLU A 66 0.43 7.27 10.85
CA GLU A 66 -0.41 6.16 11.31
C GLU A 66 -1.83 6.57 11.79
N ALA A 67 -2.09 7.87 11.95
CA ALA A 67 -3.38 8.48 12.28
C ALA A 67 -4.48 8.41 11.19
N ALA A 68 -4.17 8.05 9.93
CA ALA A 68 -5.23 7.93 8.90
C ALA A 68 -6.19 6.74 9.12
N SER A 69 -5.92 5.92 10.14
CA SER A 69 -6.80 4.83 10.58
C SER A 69 -7.94 5.29 11.50
N GLU A 70 -7.86 6.53 12.03
CA GLU A 70 -8.78 7.02 13.08
C GLU A 70 -9.95 7.88 12.57
N GLU A 71 -10.05 8.13 11.26
CA GLU A 71 -11.14 8.91 10.66
C GLU A 71 -12.13 8.04 9.87
N MET A 72 -12.33 6.79 10.31
CA MET A 72 -13.56 6.07 9.97
C MET A 72 -14.63 6.43 11.01
N PRO A 73 -15.74 7.09 10.64
CA PRO A 73 -16.85 7.28 11.55
C PRO A 73 -17.34 5.91 12.03
N PRO A 74 -17.72 5.76 13.31
CA PRO A 74 -18.25 4.50 13.81
C PRO A 74 -19.47 4.10 12.96
N LEU A 75 -19.49 2.86 12.49
CA LEU A 75 -20.67 2.27 11.85
C LEU A 75 -21.78 2.18 12.91
N GLU A 76 -22.71 3.12 12.89
CA GLU A 76 -23.98 2.96 13.61
C GLU A 76 -24.83 1.92 12.88
N GLY A 77 -24.88 0.72 13.46
CA GLY A 77 -25.83 -0.35 13.10
C GLY A 77 -25.16 -1.58 12.49
N ASP A 78 -24.85 -2.58 13.30
CA ASP A 78 -25.71 -3.76 13.47
C ASP A 78 -25.06 -4.70 14.50
N ASP A 79 -25.35 -4.46 15.78
CA ASP A 79 -25.25 -5.45 16.85
C ASP A 79 -26.36 -6.50 16.63
N ASP A 80 -26.28 -7.38 15.62
CA ASP A 80 -27.08 -8.63 15.62
C ASP A 80 -26.76 -9.73 14.58
N ASP A 81 -25.51 -10.01 14.21
CA ASP A 81 -25.24 -11.27 13.45
C ASP A 81 -23.86 -11.92 13.69
N THR A 82 -23.44 -12.01 14.96
CA THR A 82 -22.25 -12.79 15.38
C THR A 82 -22.57 -14.15 16.02
N SER A 83 -23.76 -14.72 15.81
CA SER A 83 -24.11 -16.02 16.44
C SER A 83 -25.02 -16.92 15.61
N LYS A 84 -24.66 -17.19 14.34
CA LYS A 84 -25.23 -18.33 13.61
C LYS A 84 -24.18 -19.15 12.88
N MET A 85 -23.25 -19.70 13.65
CA MET A 85 -22.39 -20.79 13.21
C MET A 85 -22.44 -21.91 14.25
N GLU A 86 -23.62 -22.51 14.42
CA GLU A 86 -23.82 -23.72 15.21
C GLU A 86 -24.74 -24.69 14.46
N GLU A 87 -24.20 -25.90 14.25
CA GLU A 87 -24.82 -27.14 13.80
C GLU A 87 -25.52 -27.21 12.43
N VAL A 88 -24.84 -27.88 11.49
CA VAL A 88 -25.49 -28.85 10.59
C VAL A 88 -24.76 -30.19 10.73
N ASP A 89 -25.55 -31.21 11.07
CA ASP A 89 -25.23 -32.64 11.28
C ASP A 89 -24.34 -33.25 10.18
#